data_AF-A0A2V6GWG7-F1
#
_entry.id   AF-A0A2V6GWG7-F1
#
_cell.length_a   1.000
_cell.length_b   1.000
_cell.length_c   1.000
_cell.angle_alpha   90.00
_cell.angle_beta   90.00
_cell.angle_gamma   90.00
#
_symmetry.space_group_name_H-M   'P 1'
#
loop_
_entity.id
_entity.type
_entity.pdbx_description
1 polymer ?
#
loop_
_entity_poly.entity_id
_entity_poly.type
_entity_poly.pdbx_seq_one_letter_code
_entity_poly.pdbx_strand_id
1 'polypeptide(L)' 'MHQAEIIVLLFAVVAASVLIARKIALPYPVVLVLVGLGLSFIPHLPEVKLDPDIVFYFFLPPLLY' A
#
# COMPACT_ATOMS: atom_id res chain seq x y z
N MET A 1 9.67 -4.72 -23.56
CA MET A 1 9.73 -6.06 -22.93
C MET A 1 9.82 -5.97 -21.40
N HIS A 2 10.73 -5.19 -20.80
CA HIS A 2 10.85 -5.10 -19.32
C HIS A 2 9.70 -4.38 -18.57
N GLN A 3 8.99 -3.44 -19.19
CA GLN A 3 7.88 -2.74 -18.51
C GLN A 3 6.71 -3.67 -18.15
N ALA A 4 6.37 -4.60 -19.03
CA ALA A 4 5.30 -5.57 -18.77
C ALA A 4 5.67 -6.49 -17.61
N GLU A 5 6.94 -6.88 -17.52
CA GLU A 5 7.49 -7.74 -16.47
C GLU A 5 7.37 -7.08 -15.09
N ILE A 6 7.73 -5.80 -14.99
CA ILE A 6 7.59 -5.00 -13.77
C ILE A 6 6.13 -4.85 -13.35
N ILE A 7 5.24 -4.59 -14.31
CA ILE A 7 3.80 -4.46 -14.04
C ILE A 7 3.22 -5.78 -13.52
N VAL A 8 3.58 -6.91 -14.13
CA VAL A 8 3.14 -8.24 -13.69
C VAL A 8 3.66 -8.54 -12.27
N LEU A 9 4.90 -8.16 -11.97
CA LEU A 9 5.51 -8.37 -10.66
C LEU A 9 4.84 -7.51 -9.58
N LEU A 10 4.49 -6.25 -9.90
CA LEU A 10 3.70 -5.38 -9.04
C LEU A 10 2.31 -5.97 -8.75
N PHE A 11 1.60 -6.44 -9.77
CA PHE A 11 0.30 -7.09 -9.60
C PHE A 11 0.39 -8.36 -8.75
N ALA A 12 1.44 -9.16 -8.91
CA ALA A 12 1.67 -10.35 -8.10
C ALA A 12 1.90 -10.00 -6.63
N VAL A 13 2.66 -8.94 -6.34
CA VAL A 13 2.89 -8.45 -4.97
C VAL A 13 1.59 -7.95 -4.33
N VAL A 14 0.77 -7.21 -5.07
CA VAL A 14 -0.55 -6.76 -4.60
C VAL A 14 -1.45 -7.95 -4.28
N ALA A 15 -1.52 -8.94 -5.17
CA ALA A 15 -2.34 -10.14 -4.96
C ALA A 15 -1.88 -10.96 -3.74
N ALA A 16 -0.57 -11.13 -3.56
CA ALA A 16 -0.01 -11.81 -2.40
C ALA A 16 -0.32 -11.07 -1.10
N SER A 17 -0.26 -9.74 -1.13
CA SER A 17 -0.56 -8.89 0.02
C SER A 17 -2.03 -9.00 0.45
N VAL A 18 -2.96 -9.09 -0.51
CA VAL A 18 -4.39 -9.31 -0.26
C VAL A 18 -4.65 -10.66 0.40
N LEU A 19 -3.95 -11.72 -0.03
CA LEU A 19 -4.06 -13.06 0.57
C LEU A 19 -3.53 -13.08 2.01
N ILE A 20 -2.43 -12.37 2.26
CA ILE A 20 -1.84 -12.24 3.60
C ILE A 20 -2.77 -11.42 4.50
N ALA A 21 -3.32 -10.31 4.02
CA ALA A 21 -4.27 -9.47 4.76
C ALA A 21 -5.53 -10.26 5.15
N ARG A 22 -6.07 -11.08 4.23
CA ARG A 22 -7.19 -11.98 4.54
C ARG A 22 -6.87 -13.02 5.62
N LYS A 23 -5.62 -13.53 5.65
CA LYS A 23 -5.21 -14.57 6.60
C LYS A 23 -5.04 -14.05 8.03
N ILE A 24 -4.75 -12.75 8.18
CA ILE A 24 -4.43 -12.15 9.47
C ILE A 24 -5.70 -11.61 10.19
N ALA A 25 -6.85 -11.52 9.50
CA ALA A 25 -8.12 -11.03 10.05
C ALA A 25 -8.03 -9.67 10.79
N LEU A 26 -6.98 -8.89 10.51
CA LEU A 26 -6.83 -7.53 11.00
C LEU A 26 -7.53 -6.56 10.06
N PRO A 27 -8.01 -5.41 10.57
CA PRO A 27 -8.50 -4.34 9.72
C PRO A 27 -7.41 -3.96 8.71
N TYR A 28 -7.77 -3.97 7.43
CA TYR A 28 -6.90 -3.61 6.30
C TYR A 28 -6.06 -2.34 6.56
N PRO A 29 -6.63 -1.26 7.14
CA PRO A 29 -5.87 -0.06 7.46
C PRO A 29 -4.70 -0.30 8.42
N VAL A 30 -4.84 -1.17 9.41
CA VAL A 30 -3.78 -1.44 10.39
C VAL A 30 -2.59 -2.14 9.73
N VAL A 31 -2.87 -3.11 8.86
CA VAL A 31 -1.83 -3.81 8.09
C VAL A 31 -1.11 -2.85 7.15
N LEU A 32 -1.87 -1.98 6.45
CA LEU A 32 -1.30 -0.96 5.55
C LEU A 32 -0.38 0.02 6.29
N VAL A 33 -0.79 0.48 7.48
CA VAL A 33 0.02 1.39 8.30
C VAL A 33 1.30 0.70 8.78
N LEU A 34 1.23 -0.55 9.23
CA LEU A 34 2.42 -1.30 9.66
C LEU A 34 3.42 -1.53 8.54
N VAL A 35 2.93 -1.83 7.33
CA VAL A 35 3.79 -1.99 6.15
C VAL A 35 4.43 -0.66 5.76
N GLY A 36 3.65 0.43 5.69
CA GLY A 36 4.17 1.77 5.41
C GLY A 36 5.20 2.23 6.44
N LEU A 37 4.96 1.91 7.72
CA LEU A 37 5.91 2.17 8.81
C LEU A 37 7.19 1.35 8.65
N GLY A 38 7.10 0.06 8.30
CA GLY A 38 8.27 -0.77 8.03
C GLY A 38 9.08 -0.26 6.84
N LEU A 39 8.40 0.21 5.78
CA LEU A 39 9.04 0.79 4.61
C LEU A 39 9.76 2.10 4.93
N SER A 40 9.27 2.93 5.87
CA SER A 40 9.92 4.21 6.21
C SER A 40 11.33 4.07 6.79
N PHE A 41 11.69 2.87 7.28
CA PHE A 41 13.05 2.57 7.74
C PHE A 41 14.06 2.34 6.60
N ILE A 42 13.62 2.32 5.33
CA ILE A 42 14.50 2.13 4.18
C ILE A 42 15.04 3.49 3.70
N PRO A 43 16.34 3.80 3.90
CA PRO A 43 16.90 5.14 3.66
C PRO A 43 17.06 5.53 2.17
N HIS A 44 16.60 4.69 1.24
CA HIS A 44 16.67 4.91 -0.21
C HIS A 44 15.30 5.10 -0.85
N LEU A 45 14.23 5.20 -0.07
CA LEU A 45 12.91 5.44 -0.64
C LEU A 45 12.77 6.90 -1.09
N PRO A 46 12.24 7.15 -2.30
CA PRO A 46 11.97 8.50 -2.76
C PRO A 46 10.96 9.17 -1.84
N GLU A 47 11.19 10.46 -1.53
CA GLU A 47 10.21 11.26 -0.80
C GLU A 47 8.94 11.43 -1.64
N VAL A 48 7.90 10.68 -1.29
CA VAL A 48 6.58 10.83 -1.89
C VAL A 48 5.82 11.90 -1.12
N LYS A 49 5.73 13.10 -1.67
CA LYS A 49 4.77 14.11 -1.19
C LYS A 49 3.38 13.70 -1.66
N LEU A 50 2.55 13.26 -0.72
CA LEU A 50 1.14 13.00 -0.98
C LEU A 50 0.39 14.32 -1.08
N ASP A 51 -0.39 14.46 -2.15
CA ASP A 51 -1.30 15.58 -2.31
C ASP A 51 -2.44 15.47 -1.28
N PRO A 52 -2.64 16.47 -0.41
CA PRO A 52 -3.69 16.44 0.60
C PRO A 52 -5.08 16.18 0.01
N ASP A 53 -5.39 16.72 -1.17
CA ASP A 53 -6.72 16.58 -1.78
C ASP A 53 -7.00 15.12 -2.13
N ILE A 54 -5.99 14.40 -2.62
CA ILE A 54 -6.07 12.96 -2.92
C ILE A 54 -6.32 12.16 -1.64
N VAL A 55 -5.64 12.52 -0.54
CA VAL A 55 -5.82 11.84 0.75
C VAL A 55 -7.26 12.04 1.27
N PHE A 56 -7.78 13.27 1.22
CA PHE A 56 -9.13 13.57 1.67
C PHE A 56 -10.21 12.87 0.85
N TYR A 57 -10.09 12.85 -0.48
CA TYR A 57 -11.13 12.24 -1.33
C TYR A 57 -11.10 10.71 -1.35
N PHE A 58 -9.92 10.09 -1.25
CA PHE A 58 -9.79 8.63 -1.40
C PHE A 58 -9.60 7.86 -0.09
N PHE A 59 -8.90 8.43 0.90
CA PHE A 59 -8.57 7.71 2.13
C PHE A 59 -9.51 8.04 3.29
N LEU A 60 -10.02 9.27 3.36
CA LEU A 60 -10.94 9.69 4.43
C LEU A 60 -12.28 8.92 4.40
N PRO A 61 -12.95 8.74 3.24
CA PRO A 61 -14.24 8.05 3.20
C PRO A 61 -14.15 6.58 3.65
N PRO A 62 -13.16 5.78 3.21
CA PRO A 62 -12.96 4.41 3.71
C PRO A 62 -12.49 4.29 5.16
N LEU A 63 -12.00 5.38 5.78
CA LEU A 63 -11.61 5.36 7.21
C LEU A 63 -12.79 5.64 8.14
N LEU A 64 -13.82 6.34 7.66
CA LEU A 64 -14.99 6.75 8.44
C LEU A 64 -16.13 5.73 8.41
N TYR A 65 -16.13 4.81 7.44
CA TYR A 65 -17.12 3.74 7.25
C TYR A 65 -16.47 2.36 7.39
#